data_AF-A0A094FCD7-F1
#
_entry.id   AF-A0A094FCD7-F1
#
_cell.length_a   1.000
_cell.length_b   1.000
_cell.length_c   1.000
_cell.angle_alpha   90.00
_cell.angle_beta   90.00
_cell.angle_gamma   90.00
#
_symmetry.space_group_name_H-M   'P 1'
#
loop_
_entity.id
_entity.type
_entity.pdbx_description
1 polymer ?
#
loop_
_entity_poly.entity_id
_entity_poly.type
_entity_poly.pdbx_seq_one_letter_code
_entity_poly.pdbx_strand_id
1 'polypeptide(L)'
;MASKTAIQHFDDSARSYEELTSGCTRELARYIRTLTLTPDIGTESTILDNASGPAIVTEELLLHTMPHNTPRAIHVVYASPAMIEAARAKNLGPATAAATEAAAGDSVVHFAVMPAESL
;
A
#
# COMPACT_ATOMS: atom_id res chain seq x y z
N MET A 1 -16.95 6.67 29.46
CA MET A 1 -16.49 7.27 28.18
C MET A 1 -17.08 6.46 27.04
N ALA A 2 -17.53 7.09 25.95
CA ALA A 2 -18.03 6.35 24.79
C ALA A 2 -16.87 5.58 24.12
N SER A 3 -17.12 4.34 23.71
CA SER A 3 -16.15 3.55 22.95
C SER A 3 -15.94 4.17 21.57
N LYS A 4 -14.69 4.29 21.14
CA LYS A 4 -14.38 4.68 19.76
C LYS A 4 -14.85 3.59 18.79
N THR A 5 -15.29 4.01 17.61
CA THR A 5 -15.47 3.08 16.49
C THR A 5 -14.11 2.58 15.99
N ALA A 6 -14.09 1.47 15.26
CA ALA A 6 -12.86 0.95 14.66
C ALA A 6 -12.20 1.98 13.73
N ILE A 7 -13.00 2.70 12.93
CA ILE A 7 -12.50 3.74 12.03
C ILE A 7 -11.82 4.87 12.81
N GLN A 8 -12.46 5.37 13.87
CA GLN A 8 -11.88 6.42 14.72
C GLN A 8 -10.56 5.98 15.39
N HIS A 9 -10.48 4.72 15.82
CA HIS A 9 -9.24 4.17 16.38
C HIS A 9 -8.09 4.20 15.37
N PHE A 10 -8.36 3.82 14.12
CA PHE A 10 -7.35 3.86 13.05
C PHE A 10 -7.05 5.27 12.55
N ASP A 11 -8.03 6.18 12.55
CA ASP A 11 -7.79 7.58 12.26
C ASP A 11 -6.79 8.20 13.24
N ASP A 12 -6.96 7.93 14.55
CA ASP A 12 -6.08 8.46 15.59
C ASP A 12 -4.66 7.89 15.54
N SER A 13 -4.48 6.68 15.02
CA SER A 13 -3.20 5.97 15.03
C SER A 13 -2.44 6.04 13.70
N ALA A 14 -3.06 6.51 12.62
CA ALA A 14 -2.53 6.40 11.26
C ALA A 14 -1.07 6.88 11.10
N ARG A 15 -0.73 8.06 11.63
CA ARG A 15 0.62 8.65 11.49
C ARG A 15 1.71 7.90 12.26
N SER A 16 1.36 7.29 13.39
CA SER A 16 2.29 6.54 14.24
C SER A 16 2.08 5.04 14.13
N TYR A 17 1.32 4.56 13.12
CA TYR A 17 0.90 3.17 13.06
C TYR A 17 2.10 2.21 13.03
N GLU A 18 3.10 2.48 12.20
CA GLU A 18 4.30 1.65 12.12
C GLU A 18 5.14 1.67 13.41
N GLU A 19 5.18 2.80 14.11
CA GLU A 19 5.84 2.92 15.41
C GLU A 19 5.08 2.11 16.47
N LEU A 20 3.75 2.22 16.50
CA LEU A 20 2.87 1.50 17.43
C LEU A 20 2.92 0.00 17.21
N THR A 21 3.09 -0.46 15.97
CA THR A 21 3.27 -1.89 15.67
C THR A 21 4.70 -2.37 15.86
N SER A 22 5.63 -1.48 16.23
CA SER A 22 7.06 -1.80 16.34
C SER A 22 7.64 -2.44 15.06
N GLY A 23 7.07 -2.12 13.90
CA GLY A 23 7.47 -2.66 12.60
C GLY A 23 7.04 -4.11 12.30
N CYS A 24 6.31 -4.79 13.18
CA CYS A 24 5.96 -6.21 12.98
C CYS A 24 5.14 -6.46 11.71
N THR A 25 4.30 -5.50 11.32
CA THR A 25 3.51 -5.55 10.07
C THR A 25 4.40 -5.48 8.83
N ARG A 26 5.49 -4.72 8.88
CA ARG A 26 6.47 -4.62 7.80
C ARG A 26 7.34 -5.86 7.69
N GLU A 27 7.76 -6.43 8.81
CA GLU A 27 8.47 -7.71 8.83
C GLU A 27 7.61 -8.83 8.21
N LEU A 28 6.33 -8.88 8.57
CA LEU A 28 5.39 -9.83 7.99
C LEU A 28 5.20 -9.60 6.49
N ALA A 29 5.07 -8.34 6.03
CA ALA A 29 4.95 -8.03 4.60
C ALA A 29 6.16 -8.54 3.80
N ARG A 30 7.38 -8.35 4.32
CA ARG A 30 8.62 -8.88 3.71
C ARG A 30 8.64 -10.40 3.69
N TYR A 31 8.19 -11.05 4.76
CA TYR A 31 8.15 -12.50 4.82
C TYR A 31 7.12 -13.09 3.85
N ILE A 32 5.89 -12.59 3.83
CA ILE A 32 4.84 -13.03 2.90
C ILE A 32 5.32 -12.89 1.46
N ARG A 33 6.00 -11.78 1.13
CA ARG A 33 6.64 -11.58 -0.18
C ARG A 33 7.58 -12.73 -0.55
N THR A 34 8.39 -13.24 0.39
CA THR A 34 9.30 -14.38 0.12
C THR A 34 8.58 -15.71 -0.09
N LEU A 35 7.33 -15.84 0.36
CA LEU A 35 6.58 -17.09 0.31
C LEU A 35 5.59 -17.21 -0.86
N THR A 36 5.05 -16.09 -1.34
CA THR A 36 3.76 -16.10 -2.05
C THR A 36 3.74 -15.46 -3.44
N LEU A 37 4.84 -14.88 -3.93
CA LEU A 37 4.86 -14.23 -5.25
C LEU A 37 4.97 -15.21 -6.43
N THR A 38 4.23 -16.33 -6.34
CA THR A 38 4.04 -17.28 -7.43
C THR A 38 2.54 -17.31 -7.76
N PRO A 39 2.10 -16.89 -8.97
CA PRO A 39 2.90 -16.49 -10.12
C PRO A 39 3.61 -15.14 -9.94
N ASP A 40 4.67 -14.93 -10.72
CA ASP A 40 5.43 -13.68 -10.73
C ASP A 40 4.51 -12.48 -10.98
N ILE A 41 4.64 -11.45 -10.14
CA ILE A 41 4.02 -10.15 -10.36
C ILE A 41 4.79 -9.45 -11.48
N GLY A 42 4.13 -9.25 -12.62
CA GLY A 42 4.68 -8.53 -13.77
C GLY A 42 3.83 -7.33 -14.22
N THR A 43 4.21 -6.73 -15.35
CA THR A 43 3.62 -5.49 -15.89
C THR A 43 2.14 -5.59 -16.26
N GLU A 44 1.60 -6.78 -16.41
CA GLU A 44 0.17 -7.00 -16.69
C GLU A 44 -0.67 -7.19 -15.41
N SER A 45 -0.03 -7.23 -14.24
CA SER A 45 -0.71 -7.48 -12.97
C SER A 45 -1.51 -6.27 -12.51
N THR A 46 -2.71 -6.51 -11.98
CA THR A 46 -3.49 -5.52 -11.22
C THR A 46 -3.66 -6.03 -9.80
N ILE A 47 -3.24 -5.22 -8.82
CA ILE A 47 -3.15 -5.64 -7.41
C ILE A 47 -4.14 -4.85 -6.57
N LEU A 48 -4.77 -5.52 -5.62
CA LEU A 48 -5.60 -4.91 -4.59
C LEU A 48 -4.92 -5.11 -3.23
N ASP A 49 -4.41 -4.02 -2.65
CA ASP A 49 -3.97 -3.96 -1.26
C ASP A 49 -5.19 -3.59 -0.41
N ASN A 50 -5.95 -4.63 -0.03
CA ASN A 50 -7.17 -4.51 0.78
C ASN A 50 -6.84 -4.32 2.25
N ALA A 51 -7.56 -3.44 2.93
CA ALA A 51 -7.26 -3.04 4.30
C ALA A 51 -5.77 -2.65 4.45
N SER A 52 -5.26 -1.88 3.49
CA SER A 52 -3.85 -1.53 3.32
C SER A 52 -3.17 -0.82 4.50
N GLY A 53 -3.94 -0.26 5.44
CA GLY A 53 -3.44 0.68 6.44
C GLY A 53 -2.66 1.81 5.76
N PRO A 54 -1.44 2.15 6.22
CA PRO A 54 -0.57 3.14 5.58
C PRO A 54 0.23 2.57 4.39
N ALA A 55 -0.30 1.55 3.70
CA ALA A 55 0.26 0.94 2.48
C ALA A 55 1.65 0.30 2.64
N ILE A 56 1.90 -0.37 3.77
CA ILE A 56 3.18 -1.07 4.05
C ILE A 56 3.43 -2.18 3.02
N VAL A 57 2.39 -2.95 2.68
CA VAL A 57 2.51 -4.06 1.73
C VAL A 57 2.81 -3.53 0.33
N THR A 58 2.06 -2.52 -0.13
CA THR A 58 2.34 -1.85 -1.42
C THR A 58 3.76 -1.30 -1.50
N GLU A 59 4.26 -0.68 -0.43
CA GLU A 59 5.64 -0.16 -0.39
C GLU A 59 6.69 -1.28 -0.53
N GLU A 60 6.57 -2.36 0.24
CA GLU A 60 7.52 -3.50 0.19
C GLU A 60 7.43 -4.29 -1.11
N LEU A 61 6.26 -4.26 -1.77
CA LEU A 61 6.07 -4.80 -3.12
C LEU A 61 6.81 -3.95 -4.16
N LEU A 62 6.59 -2.63 -4.16
CA LEU A 62 7.23 -1.73 -5.13
C LEU A 62 8.75 -1.73 -5.01
N LEU A 63 9.28 -1.76 -3.77
CA LEU A 63 10.72 -1.90 -3.52
C LEU A 63 11.32 -3.18 -4.10
N HIS A 64 10.51 -4.22 -4.34
CA HIS A 64 10.96 -5.48 -4.90
C HIS A 64 10.81 -5.55 -6.43
N THR A 65 9.70 -5.03 -6.96
CA THR A 65 9.38 -5.14 -8.38
C THR A 65 10.00 -4.02 -9.22
N MET A 66 10.28 -2.85 -8.64
CA MET A 66 10.87 -1.73 -9.38
C MET A 66 12.37 -1.92 -9.64
N PRO A 67 12.87 -1.44 -10.80
CA PRO A 67 12.10 -0.90 -11.93
C PRO A 67 11.61 -1.98 -12.91
N HIS A 68 12.00 -3.23 -12.73
CA HIS A 68 12.00 -4.24 -13.80
C HIS A 68 10.65 -4.88 -14.10
N ASN A 69 9.76 -4.98 -13.11
CA ASN A 69 8.50 -5.73 -13.18
C ASN A 69 7.35 -5.01 -12.45
N THR A 70 7.29 -3.70 -12.54
CA THR A 70 6.30 -2.91 -11.80
C THR A 70 4.88 -3.24 -12.30
N PRO A 71 3.91 -3.55 -11.41
CA PRO A 71 2.54 -3.92 -11.78
C PRO A 71 1.84 -2.83 -12.61
N ARG A 72 0.91 -3.19 -13.51
CA ARG A 72 0.12 -2.19 -14.25
C ARG A 72 -0.57 -1.18 -13.33
N ALA A 73 -1.20 -1.69 -12.27
CA ALA A 73 -1.95 -0.89 -11.33
C ALA A 73 -1.95 -1.53 -9.94
N ILE A 74 -1.93 -0.68 -8.91
CA ILE A 74 -2.09 -1.09 -7.51
C ILE A 74 -3.19 -0.25 -6.88
N HIS A 75 -4.21 -0.91 -6.34
CA HIS A 75 -5.33 -0.29 -5.64
C HIS A 75 -5.12 -0.43 -4.14
N VAL A 76 -4.83 0.69 -3.48
CA VAL A 76 -4.61 0.81 -2.05
C VAL A 76 -5.91 1.29 -1.41
N VAL A 77 -6.56 0.41 -0.66
CA VAL A 77 -7.90 0.70 -0.11
C VAL A 77 -7.97 0.48 1.40
N TYR A 78 -8.61 1.44 2.08
CA TYR A 78 -8.81 1.39 3.53
C TYR A 78 -10.09 2.12 3.96
N ALA A 79 -10.63 1.79 5.12
CA ALA A 79 -11.85 2.42 5.65
C ALA A 79 -11.60 3.76 6.36
N SER A 80 -10.44 3.91 7.01
CA SER A 80 -10.00 5.17 7.64
C SER A 80 -9.41 6.13 6.58
N PRO A 81 -9.94 7.36 6.47
CA PRO A 81 -9.34 8.40 5.65
C PRO A 81 -7.89 8.74 6.05
N ALA A 82 -7.59 8.79 7.35
CA ALA A 82 -6.25 9.14 7.80
C ALA A 82 -5.19 8.09 7.40
N MET A 83 -5.57 6.81 7.33
CA MET A 83 -4.70 5.75 6.81
C MET A 83 -4.39 5.93 5.32
N ILE A 84 -5.39 6.33 4.52
CA ILE A 84 -5.19 6.66 3.11
C ILE A 84 -4.32 7.91 2.95
N GLU A 85 -4.48 8.93 3.80
CA GLU A 85 -3.59 10.10 3.79
C GLU A 85 -2.15 9.73 4.15
N ALA A 86 -1.95 8.89 5.19
CA ALA A 86 -0.64 8.38 5.57
C ALA A 86 0.00 7.55 4.43
N ALA A 87 -0.80 6.75 3.73
CA ALA A 87 -0.36 6.00 2.55
C ALA A 87 0.06 6.92 1.39
N ARG A 88 -0.73 7.97 1.09
CA ARG A 88 -0.39 8.96 0.06
C ARG A 88 0.90 9.70 0.37
N ALA A 89 1.13 10.04 1.65
CA ALA A 89 2.32 10.77 2.10
C ALA A 89 3.64 10.04 1.80
N LYS A 90 3.60 8.71 1.59
CA LYS A 90 4.76 7.91 1.19
C LYS A 90 5.21 8.14 -0.26
N ASN A 91 4.42 8.86 -1.07
CA ASN A 91 4.71 9.13 -2.48
C ASN A 91 5.02 7.85 -3.27
N LEU A 92 4.24 6.79 -3.03
CA LEU A 92 4.32 5.52 -3.75
C LEU A 92 3.75 5.72 -5.16
N GLY A 93 4.58 6.24 -6.06
CA GLY A 93 4.29 6.49 -7.46
C GLY A 93 5.61 6.56 -8.23
N PRO A 94 5.60 6.61 -9.57
CA PRO A 94 6.84 6.72 -10.32
C PRO A 94 7.58 7.97 -9.85
N ALA A 95 8.79 7.77 -9.34
CA ALA A 95 9.71 8.86 -9.04
C ALA A 95 10.00 9.58 -10.36
N THR A 96 9.33 10.69 -10.63
CA THR A 96 9.63 11.52 -11.79
C THR A 96 10.97 12.21 -11.57
N ALA A 97 12.07 11.56 -11.92
CA ALA A 97 13.30 12.18 -12.39
C ALA A 97 14.28 11.14 -12.95
N ALA A 98 14.56 11.25 -14.25
CA ALA A 98 15.64 10.60 -15.00
C ALA A 98 15.44 9.14 -15.48
N ALA A 99 14.47 8.94 -16.39
CA ALA A 99 14.66 7.97 -17.46
C ALA A 99 13.97 8.47 -18.73
N THR A 100 14.79 8.72 -19.73
CA THR A 100 14.47 9.15 -21.09
C THR A 100 13.47 8.20 -21.75
N GLU A 101 12.62 8.78 -22.60
CA GLU A 101 11.67 8.13 -23.50
C GLU A 101 12.08 6.73 -23.98
N ALA A 102 11.55 5.68 -23.35
CA ALA A 102 11.37 4.35 -23.95
C ALA A 102 10.54 3.46 -23.01
N ALA A 103 9.30 3.15 -23.43
CA ALA A 103 8.56 1.93 -23.09
C ALA A 103 8.59 1.44 -21.63
N ALA A 104 7.76 2.01 -20.75
CA ALA A 104 7.34 1.35 -19.51
C ALA A 104 5.94 1.83 -19.14
N GLY A 105 4.99 0.94 -18.95
CA GLY A 105 3.66 1.32 -18.46
C GLY A 105 3.81 1.89 -17.06
N ASP A 106 3.52 3.19 -16.89
CA ASP A 106 3.52 3.83 -15.57
C ASP A 106 2.59 3.06 -14.64
N SER A 107 3.17 2.42 -13.63
CA SER A 107 2.38 1.78 -12.58
C SER A 107 1.60 2.82 -11.83
N VAL A 108 0.28 2.80 -11.99
CA VAL A 108 -0.60 3.75 -11.33
C VAL A 108 -1.00 3.20 -9.97
N VAL A 109 -0.55 3.86 -8.90
CA VAL A 109 -1.00 3.56 -7.53
C VAL A 109 -2.24 4.42 -7.23
N HIS A 110 -3.38 3.75 -7.10
CA HIS A 110 -4.66 4.36 -6.81
C HIS A 110 -4.96 4.21 -5.32
N PHE A 111 -5.21 5.32 -4.64
CA PHE A 111 -5.64 5.29 -3.24
C PHE A 111 -7.12 5.65 -3.14
N ALA A 112 -7.89 4.85 -2.38
CA ALA A 112 -9.30 5.11 -2.16
C ALA A 112 -9.72 4.79 -0.72
N VAL A 113 -10.58 5.65 -0.16
CA VAL A 113 -11.31 5.32 1.06
C VAL A 113 -12.49 4.43 0.65
N MET A 114 -12.53 3.20 1.15
CA MET A 114 -13.65 2.29 0.95
C MET A 114 -14.40 2.12 2.27
N PRO A 115 -15.69 2.51 2.35
CA PRO A 115 -16.44 2.37 3.58
C PRO A 115 -16.46 0.89 4.01
N ALA A 116 -16.24 0.65 5.31
CA ALA A 116 -16.41 -0.68 5.85
C ALA A 116 -17.87 -1.14 5.65
N GLU A 117 -18.06 -2.41 5.30
CA GLU A 117 -19.40 -3.00 5.26
C GLU A 117 -20.06 -2.85 6.64
N SER A 118 -21.35 -2.51 6.64
CA SER A 118 -22.15 -2.56 7.87
C SER A 118 -22.39 -4.03 8.20
N LEU A 119 -21.49 -4.62 9.00
CA LEU A 119 -21.62 -5.98 9.52
C LEU A 119 -22.76 -6.07 10.53
#